data_AF-A0A965URT6-F1
#
_entry.id   AF-A0A965URT6-F1
#
_cell.length_a   1.000
_cell.length_b   1.000
_cell.length_c   1.000
_cell.angle_alpha   90.00
_cell.angle_beta   90.00
_cell.angle_gamma   90.00
#
_symmetry.space_group_name_H-M   'P 1'
#
loop_
_entity.id
_entity.type
_entity.pdbx_description
1 polymer ?
#
loop_
_entity_poly.entity_id
_entity_poly.type
_entity_poly.pdbx_seq_one_letter_code
_entity_poly.pdbx_strand_id
1 'polypeptide(L)'
;MNETKEMEVVEDATDGSAVVDVPEDIEVPEQNEAEGGSVTDDDHPDDDDEVREAKRARRRAKKDYVRQRNAEKDARLESLQRQNQDLMQRLSAIEQRTRHSDLASLDKAIEDEKLRLQYAMTKMREATDNSDGDTFVRAREMETEALDRLRKLSDIRANASESTQPEKSVSPKVKRLANDWLESNSWYDPEANDEDTQIAKIIDAKLTQEGWDPASEDYWEELDNRLQKRLPHRYNNNQDERRHSRPRSVVTGSVRESVVSRGSGNGYVLSPERVRAIKEAGMWDDVEKRNRMIKQFIQYDKANRG
;
A
#
# COMPACT_ATOMS: atom_id res chain seq x y z
N MET A 1 6.73 49.51 -10.35
CA MET A 1 5.33 49.09 -10.53
C MET A 1 5.41 47.67 -11.03
N ASN A 2 5.00 46.69 -10.23
CA ASN A 2 5.04 45.30 -10.65
C ASN A 2 3.62 44.95 -11.07
N GLU A 3 3.40 44.80 -12.38
CA GLU A 3 2.10 44.39 -12.90
C GLU A 3 1.79 42.98 -12.40
N THR A 4 0.74 42.87 -11.59
CA THR A 4 0.13 41.60 -11.22
C THR A 4 -0.54 41.02 -12.46
N LYS A 5 0.20 40.25 -13.28
CA LYS A 5 -0.41 39.42 -14.33
C LYS A 5 -1.46 38.52 -13.68
N GLU A 6 -2.72 38.77 -14.02
CA GLU A 6 -3.86 38.07 -13.46
C GLU A 6 -3.88 36.62 -13.96
N MET A 7 -4.04 35.67 -13.03
CA MET A 7 -4.30 34.28 -13.38
C MET A 7 -5.81 34.14 -13.62
N GLU A 8 -6.19 34.16 -14.89
CA GLU A 8 -7.57 34.01 -15.33
C GLU A 8 -8.00 32.53 -15.22
N VAL A 9 -9.18 32.29 -14.66
CA VAL A 9 -9.77 30.95 -14.56
C VAL A 9 -10.54 30.72 -15.84
N VAL A 10 -10.10 29.76 -16.66
CA VAL A 10 -10.61 29.65 -18.03
C VAL A 10 -11.96 28.93 -18.07
N GLU A 11 -12.13 27.81 -17.34
CA GLU A 11 -13.43 27.12 -17.19
C GLU A 11 -13.56 26.44 -15.80
N ASP A 12 -14.76 26.55 -15.19
CA ASP A 12 -15.21 25.67 -14.10
C ASP A 12 -15.84 24.41 -14.75
N ALA A 13 -15.16 23.27 -14.69
CA ALA A 13 -15.71 22.01 -15.21
C ALA A 13 -16.82 21.48 -14.28
N THR A 14 -17.82 20.78 -14.82
CA THR A 14 -18.95 20.23 -14.04
C THR A 14 -18.55 19.26 -12.93
N ASP A 15 -17.33 18.74 -12.98
CA ASP A 15 -16.76 17.80 -11.99
C ASP A 15 -16.01 18.51 -10.85
N GLY A 16 -16.00 19.85 -10.82
CA GLY A 16 -15.43 20.67 -9.76
C GLY A 16 -13.90 20.81 -9.79
N SER A 17 -13.25 20.37 -10.86
CA SER A 17 -11.87 20.75 -11.19
C SER A 17 -11.84 22.09 -11.92
N ALA A 18 -10.73 22.82 -11.77
CA ALA A 18 -10.54 24.12 -12.40
C ALA A 18 -9.20 24.15 -13.15
N VAL A 19 -9.23 24.60 -14.41
CA VAL A 19 -8.02 24.82 -15.22
C VAL A 19 -7.63 26.28 -15.09
N VAL A 20 -6.41 26.53 -14.59
CA VAL A 20 -5.86 27.88 -14.44
C VAL A 20 -4.71 28.02 -15.42
N ASP A 21 -4.78 29.04 -16.27
CA ASP A 21 -3.69 29.35 -17.20
C ASP A 21 -2.57 30.08 -16.43
N VAL A 22 -1.37 29.50 -16.43
CA VAL A 22 -0.24 29.99 -15.63
C VAL A 22 0.80 30.59 -16.57
N PRO A 23 1.00 31.92 -16.59
CA PRO A 23 1.98 32.54 -17.47
C PRO A 23 3.40 32.07 -17.12
N GLU A 24 4.21 31.84 -18.15
CA GLU A 24 5.48 31.09 -18.08
C GLU A 24 6.61 31.83 -17.32
N ASP A 25 6.51 33.16 -17.21
CA ASP A 25 7.49 34.03 -16.52
C ASP A 25 7.16 34.26 -15.03
N ILE A 26 7.08 33.19 -14.23
CA ILE A 26 7.15 33.32 -12.77
C ILE A 26 8.51 32.86 -12.29
N GLU A 27 9.49 33.76 -12.40
CA GLU A 27 10.66 33.76 -11.52
C GLU A 27 10.16 33.94 -10.08
N VAL A 28 9.89 32.82 -9.41
CA VAL A 28 9.62 32.83 -7.98
C VAL A 28 10.95 33.16 -7.31
N PRO A 29 11.07 34.27 -6.55
CA PRO A 29 12.27 34.50 -5.76
C PRO A 29 12.42 33.31 -4.80
N GLU A 30 13.61 32.71 -4.77
CA GLU A 30 13.95 31.75 -3.72
C GLU A 30 13.55 32.34 -2.38
N GLN A 31 12.74 31.60 -1.62
CA GLN A 31 12.33 32.06 -0.31
C GLN A 31 13.58 32.14 0.54
N ASN A 32 13.98 33.38 0.85
CA ASN A 32 15.08 33.67 1.77
C ASN A 32 15.00 32.73 2.96
N GLU A 33 16.04 31.92 3.14
CA GLU A 33 16.34 31.36 4.46
C GLU A 33 16.30 32.53 5.47
N ALA A 34 15.72 32.27 6.63
CA ALA A 34 15.46 33.30 7.63
C ALA A 34 16.71 34.17 7.90
N GLU A 35 16.51 35.47 8.13
CA GLU A 35 17.56 36.43 8.51
C GLU A 35 18.24 36.05 9.85
N GLY A 36 19.11 35.05 9.80
CA GLY A 36 20.22 34.84 10.71
C GLY A 36 21.46 35.00 9.87
N GLY A 37 21.92 36.27 9.72
CA GLY A 37 22.88 36.67 8.71
C GLY A 37 24.02 35.66 8.53
N SER A 38 24.21 35.20 7.29
CA SER A 38 25.34 34.37 6.90
C SER A 38 26.61 35.22 6.99
N VAL A 39 27.16 35.31 8.20
CA VAL A 39 28.58 35.54 8.39
C VAL A 39 29.22 34.29 7.82
N THR A 40 29.63 34.37 6.55
CA THR A 40 30.46 33.36 5.91
C THR A 40 31.73 33.25 6.73
N ASP A 41 31.72 32.28 7.65
CA ASP A 41 32.89 31.85 8.40
C ASP A 41 33.79 31.10 7.42
N ASP A 42 34.37 31.85 6.50
CA ASP A 42 35.46 31.45 5.63
C ASP A 42 36.76 32.12 6.11
N ASP A 43 37.88 31.50 5.74
CA ASP A 43 39.20 31.99 6.08
C ASP A 43 39.56 33.09 5.07
N HIS A 44 39.64 34.35 5.52
CA HIS A 44 40.09 35.45 4.67
C HIS A 44 41.63 35.46 4.59
N PRO A 45 42.24 35.90 3.48
CA PRO A 45 43.69 36.01 3.37
C PRO A 45 44.28 37.02 4.38
N ASP A 46 43.50 38.05 4.74
CA ASP A 46 43.89 39.09 5.71
C ASP A 46 43.61 38.73 7.18
N ASP A 47 43.04 37.54 7.48
CA ASP A 47 42.88 37.08 8.87
C ASP A 47 44.25 36.75 9.51
N ASP A 48 44.46 37.15 10.76
CA ASP A 48 45.60 36.65 11.56
C ASP A 48 45.49 35.13 11.79
N ASP A 49 46.63 34.44 11.91
CA ASP A 49 46.66 32.98 12.07
C ASP A 49 45.89 32.49 13.31
N GLU A 50 45.91 33.25 14.41
CA GLU A 50 45.14 32.96 15.62
C GLU A 50 43.62 33.02 15.37
N VAL A 51 43.15 34.00 14.59
CA VAL A 51 41.74 34.16 14.20
C VAL A 51 41.33 32.99 13.30
N ARG A 52 42.19 32.62 12.35
CA ARG A 52 41.97 31.50 11.43
C ARG A 52 41.93 30.15 12.15
N GLU A 53 42.77 29.94 13.17
CA GLU A 53 42.70 28.74 14.02
C GLU A 53 41.44 28.73 14.90
N ALA A 54 41.06 29.86 15.51
CA ALA A 54 39.84 29.98 16.30
C ALA A 54 38.56 29.68 15.49
N LYS A 55 38.47 30.20 14.25
CA LYS A 55 37.40 29.87 13.30
C LYS A 55 37.33 28.36 13.03
N ARG A 56 38.46 27.72 12.71
CA ARG A 56 38.53 26.26 12.46
C ARG A 56 38.17 25.43 13.69
N ALA A 57 38.59 25.85 14.89
CA ALA A 57 38.21 25.22 16.15
C ALA A 57 36.69 25.30 16.38
N ARG A 58 36.06 26.45 16.10
CA ARG A 58 34.61 26.66 16.17
C ARG A 58 33.85 25.76 15.16
N ARG A 59 34.34 25.63 13.93
CA ARG A 59 33.75 24.71 12.91
C ARG A 59 33.84 23.24 13.34
N ARG A 60 34.99 22.81 13.88
CA ARG A 60 35.17 21.46 14.45
C ARG A 60 34.19 21.20 15.59
N ALA A 61 34.14 22.10 16.58
CA ALA A 61 33.20 22.00 17.70
C ALA A 61 31.72 21.94 17.25
N LYS A 62 31.31 22.76 16.28
CA LYS A 62 29.96 22.72 15.69
C LYS A 62 29.69 21.37 14.99
N LYS A 63 30.65 20.85 14.23
CA LYS A 63 30.54 19.56 13.54
C LYS A 63 30.45 18.39 14.52
N ASP A 64 31.25 18.39 15.57
CA ASP A 64 31.24 17.33 16.59
C ASP A 64 29.99 17.39 17.46
N TYR A 65 29.46 18.58 17.78
CA TYR A 65 28.15 18.73 18.42
C TYR A 65 27.00 18.18 17.56
N VAL A 66 26.98 18.49 16.26
CA VAL A 66 25.97 17.94 15.33
C VAL A 66 26.12 16.42 15.19
N ARG A 67 27.35 15.90 15.12
CA ARG A 67 27.64 14.46 15.09
C ARG A 67 27.15 13.76 16.35
N GLN A 68 27.42 14.30 17.54
CA GLN A 68 26.96 13.73 18.81
C GLN A 68 25.43 13.73 18.89
N ARG A 69 24.77 14.84 18.53
CA ARG A 69 23.30 14.95 18.49
C ARG A 69 22.67 13.94 17.52
N ASN A 70 23.28 13.72 16.37
CA ASN A 70 22.78 12.73 15.41
C ASN A 70 23.02 11.31 15.93
N ALA A 71 24.21 10.98 16.43
CA ALA A 71 24.50 9.68 17.04
C ALA A 71 23.55 9.36 18.22
N GLU A 72 23.17 10.34 19.04
CA GLU A 72 22.17 10.17 20.10
C GLU A 72 20.77 9.88 19.55
N LYS A 73 20.34 10.60 18.50
CA LYS A 73 19.07 10.31 17.80
C LYS A 73 19.08 8.92 17.18
N ASP A 74 20.16 8.55 16.51
CA ASP A 74 20.31 7.28 15.80
C ASP A 74 20.30 6.11 16.80
N ALA A 75 21.02 6.23 17.93
CA ALA A 75 20.99 5.26 19.02
C ALA A 75 19.58 5.15 19.66
N ARG A 76 18.86 6.27 19.79
CA ARG A 76 17.47 6.28 20.28
C ARG A 76 16.51 5.62 19.28
N LEU A 77 16.67 5.87 17.99
CA LEU A 77 15.89 5.24 16.92
C LEU A 77 16.15 3.73 16.89
N GLU A 78 17.41 3.30 16.97
CA GLU A 78 17.78 1.89 17.03
C GLU A 78 17.19 1.20 18.28
N SER A 79 17.27 1.84 19.45
CA SER A 79 16.64 1.35 20.68
C SER A 79 15.13 1.18 20.52
N LEU A 80 14.44 2.14 19.88
CA LEU A 80 13.00 2.06 19.61
C LEU A 80 12.67 0.97 18.58
N GLN A 81 13.49 0.79 17.54
CA GLN A 81 13.33 -0.28 16.56
C GLN A 81 13.48 -1.66 17.21
N ARG A 82 14.52 -1.86 18.05
CA ARG A 82 14.73 -3.10 18.82
C ARG A 82 13.56 -3.39 19.77
N GLN A 83 13.03 -2.36 20.46
CA GLN A 83 11.84 -2.52 21.31
C GLN A 83 10.60 -2.91 20.50
N ASN A 84 10.37 -2.30 19.33
CA ASN A 84 9.27 -2.69 18.45
C ASN A 84 9.43 -4.13 17.93
N GLN A 85 10.65 -4.57 17.60
CA GLN A 85 10.92 -5.95 17.19
C GLN A 85 10.64 -6.96 18.32
N ASP A 86 11.10 -6.68 19.55
CA ASP A 86 10.81 -7.52 20.72
C ASP A 86 9.30 -7.57 21.03
N LEU A 87 8.60 -6.43 20.94
CA LEU A 87 7.14 -6.39 21.10
C LEU A 87 6.42 -7.22 20.01
N MET A 88 6.80 -7.08 18.74
CA MET A 88 6.24 -7.90 17.65
C MET A 88 6.50 -9.40 17.86
N GLN A 89 7.71 -9.78 18.27
CA GLN A 89 8.04 -11.17 18.59
C GLN A 89 7.18 -11.70 19.75
N ARG A 90 7.05 -10.94 20.84
CA ARG A 90 6.21 -11.31 21.99
C ARG A 90 4.73 -11.43 21.62
N LEU A 91 4.19 -10.51 20.83
CA LEU A 91 2.81 -10.59 20.34
C LEU A 91 2.61 -11.86 19.50
N SER A 92 3.47 -12.13 18.52
CA SER A 92 3.38 -13.35 17.71
C SER A 92 3.44 -14.64 18.54
N ALA A 93 4.30 -14.69 19.56
CA ALA A 93 4.41 -15.82 20.48
C ALA A 93 3.18 -15.97 21.40
N ILE A 94 2.62 -14.86 21.88
CA ILE A 94 1.38 -14.87 22.68
C ILE A 94 0.22 -15.35 21.82
N GLU A 95 0.02 -14.81 20.62
CA GLU A 95 -1.04 -15.24 19.71
C GLU A 95 -0.91 -16.71 19.29
N GLN A 96 0.32 -17.19 19.02
CA GLN A 96 0.56 -18.61 18.74
C GLN A 96 0.18 -19.49 19.94
N ARG A 97 0.56 -19.07 21.16
CA ARG A 97 0.20 -19.77 22.39
C ARG A 97 -1.31 -19.79 22.63
N THR A 98 -1.99 -18.65 22.45
CA THR A 98 -3.45 -18.54 22.61
C THR A 98 -4.17 -19.41 21.59
N ARG A 99 -3.81 -19.31 20.30
CA ARG A 99 -4.34 -20.20 19.25
C ARG A 99 -4.15 -21.68 19.58
N HIS A 100 -2.99 -22.07 20.09
CA HIS A 100 -2.75 -23.45 20.50
C HIS A 100 -3.61 -23.88 21.72
N SER A 101 -3.80 -23.01 22.73
CA SER A 101 -4.69 -23.31 23.85
C SER A 101 -6.16 -23.37 23.44
N ASP A 102 -6.59 -22.54 22.50
CA ASP A 102 -7.97 -22.53 21.99
C ASP A 102 -8.26 -23.81 21.21
N LEU A 103 -7.34 -24.23 20.32
CA LEU A 103 -7.43 -25.51 19.61
C LEU A 103 -7.42 -26.71 20.58
N ALA A 104 -6.55 -26.71 21.59
CA ALA A 104 -6.53 -27.77 22.60
C ALA A 104 -7.83 -27.80 23.43
N SER A 105 -8.43 -26.64 23.70
CA SER A 105 -9.72 -26.56 24.38
C SER A 105 -10.88 -27.06 23.51
N LEU A 106 -10.86 -26.78 22.21
CA LEU A 106 -11.82 -27.30 21.23
C LEU A 106 -11.69 -28.82 21.07
N ASP A 107 -10.45 -29.33 20.93
CA ASP A 107 -10.19 -30.77 20.82
C ASP A 107 -10.70 -31.52 22.07
N LYS A 108 -10.46 -30.99 23.27
CA LYS A 108 -11.03 -31.55 24.50
C LYS A 108 -12.56 -31.52 24.50
N ALA A 109 -13.19 -30.40 24.12
CA ALA A 109 -14.65 -30.31 24.07
C ALA A 109 -15.27 -31.32 23.06
N ILE A 110 -14.57 -31.58 21.95
CA ILE A 110 -14.93 -32.60 20.98
C ILE A 110 -14.81 -34.02 21.57
N GLU A 111 -13.77 -34.30 22.37
CA GLU A 111 -13.61 -35.58 23.08
C GLU A 111 -14.69 -35.79 24.15
N ASP A 112 -14.99 -34.77 24.95
CA ASP A 112 -16.03 -34.81 25.98
C ASP A 112 -17.43 -35.08 25.36
N GLU A 113 -17.77 -34.45 24.23
CA GLU A 113 -19.06 -34.70 23.55
C GLU A 113 -19.08 -36.05 22.80
N LYS A 114 -17.94 -36.57 22.30
CA LYS A 114 -17.84 -37.96 21.80
C LYS A 114 -18.12 -38.98 22.91
N LEU A 115 -17.63 -38.75 24.12
CA LEU A 115 -17.91 -39.61 25.27
C LEU A 115 -19.42 -39.57 25.62
N ARG A 116 -20.04 -38.38 25.56
CA ARG A 116 -21.49 -38.22 25.76
C ARG A 116 -22.32 -38.95 24.70
N LEU A 117 -21.90 -38.91 23.43
CA LEU A 117 -22.50 -39.69 22.34
C LEU A 117 -22.41 -41.20 22.61
N GLN A 118 -21.24 -41.70 23.02
CA GLN A 118 -21.06 -43.11 23.37
C GLN A 118 -21.95 -43.52 24.55
N TYR A 119 -22.04 -42.68 25.59
CA TYR A 119 -22.93 -42.91 26.73
C TYR A 119 -24.41 -43.00 26.28
N ALA A 120 -24.87 -42.05 25.45
CA ALA A 120 -26.22 -42.09 24.88
C ALA A 120 -26.48 -43.40 24.10
N MET A 121 -25.55 -43.81 23.24
CA MET A 121 -25.63 -45.09 22.52
C MET A 121 -25.70 -46.31 23.46
N THR A 122 -24.92 -46.34 24.55
CA THR A 122 -25.01 -47.44 25.53
C THR A 122 -26.36 -47.46 26.24
N LYS A 123 -26.93 -46.30 26.57
CA LYS A 123 -28.25 -46.19 27.20
C LYS A 123 -29.39 -46.55 26.24
N MET A 124 -29.29 -46.23 24.96
CA MET A 124 -30.24 -46.70 23.94
C MET A 124 -30.20 -48.24 23.81
N ARG A 125 -29.01 -48.85 23.84
CA ARG A 125 -28.89 -50.32 23.81
C ARG A 125 -29.52 -50.95 25.05
N GLU A 126 -29.16 -50.48 26.25
CA GLU A 126 -29.72 -50.95 27.52
C GLU A 126 -31.25 -50.80 27.57
N ALA A 127 -31.79 -49.68 27.08
CA ALA A 127 -33.23 -49.47 26.95
C ALA A 127 -33.89 -50.43 25.96
N THR A 128 -33.23 -50.72 24.83
CA THR A 128 -33.70 -51.69 23.83
C THR A 128 -33.73 -53.11 24.40
N ASP A 129 -32.64 -53.53 25.07
CA ASP A 129 -32.51 -54.85 25.69
C ASP A 129 -33.56 -55.05 26.79
N ASN A 130 -33.87 -54.00 27.55
CA ASN A 130 -34.89 -53.99 28.61
C ASN A 130 -36.32 -53.71 28.10
N SER A 131 -36.51 -53.44 26.80
CA SER A 131 -37.80 -53.02 26.20
C SER A 131 -38.44 -51.77 26.85
N ASP A 132 -37.61 -50.85 27.35
CA ASP A 132 -38.04 -49.59 27.97
C ASP A 132 -38.04 -48.43 26.95
N GLY A 133 -39.24 -48.06 26.51
CA GLY A 133 -39.43 -46.97 25.55
C GLY A 133 -39.08 -45.58 26.10
N ASP A 134 -39.27 -45.33 27.39
CA ASP A 134 -39.08 -44.00 27.99
C ASP A 134 -37.58 -43.66 28.10
N THR A 135 -36.75 -44.62 28.51
CA THR A 135 -35.29 -44.42 28.52
C THR A 135 -34.71 -44.43 27.10
N PHE A 136 -35.29 -45.18 26.16
CA PHE A 136 -34.89 -45.14 24.75
C PHE A 136 -35.08 -43.74 24.14
N VAL A 137 -36.25 -43.12 24.33
CA VAL A 137 -36.54 -41.77 23.82
C VAL A 137 -35.57 -40.74 24.41
N ARG A 138 -35.37 -40.72 25.73
CA ARG A 138 -34.42 -39.79 26.38
C ARG A 138 -32.98 -40.01 25.91
N ALA A 139 -32.56 -41.26 25.72
CA ALA A 139 -31.21 -41.56 25.25
C ALA A 139 -31.03 -41.16 23.76
N ARG A 140 -32.08 -41.28 22.94
CA ARG A 140 -32.11 -40.77 21.56
C ARG A 140 -32.04 -39.25 21.50
N GLU A 141 -32.73 -38.54 22.38
CA GLU A 141 -32.62 -37.08 22.52
C GLU A 141 -31.17 -36.67 22.87
N MET A 142 -30.54 -37.34 23.84
CA MET A 142 -29.13 -37.12 24.19
C MET A 142 -28.17 -37.38 23.02
N GLU A 143 -28.41 -38.43 22.23
CA GLU A 143 -27.63 -38.71 21.01
C GLU A 143 -27.76 -37.57 20.00
N THR A 144 -28.98 -37.09 19.73
CA THR A 144 -29.19 -35.99 18.78
C THR A 144 -28.55 -34.69 19.22
N GLU A 145 -28.64 -34.34 20.52
CA GLU A 145 -27.98 -33.16 21.07
C GLU A 145 -26.45 -33.28 20.96
N ALA A 146 -25.89 -34.46 21.27
CA ALA A 146 -24.45 -34.71 21.18
C ALA A 146 -23.94 -34.63 19.73
N LEU A 147 -24.68 -35.17 18.74
CA LEU A 147 -24.33 -35.06 17.33
C LEU A 147 -24.34 -33.60 16.83
N ASP A 148 -25.35 -32.81 17.21
CA ASP A 148 -25.44 -31.42 16.78
C ASP A 148 -24.38 -30.52 17.43
N ARG A 149 -24.01 -30.79 18.68
CA ARG A 149 -22.87 -30.14 19.33
C ARG A 149 -21.54 -30.56 18.72
N LEU A 150 -21.35 -31.85 18.46
CA LEU A 150 -20.14 -32.39 17.82
C LEU A 150 -19.90 -31.74 16.46
N ARG A 151 -20.95 -31.59 15.63
CA ARG A 151 -20.90 -30.89 14.33
C ARG A 151 -20.45 -29.43 14.51
N LYS A 152 -21.13 -28.67 15.37
CA LYS A 152 -20.77 -27.26 15.64
C LYS A 152 -19.32 -27.11 16.09
N LEU A 153 -18.84 -27.99 16.98
CA LEU A 153 -17.46 -27.99 17.44
C LEU A 153 -16.47 -28.39 16.33
N SER A 154 -16.81 -29.38 15.48
CA SER A 154 -15.96 -29.73 14.34
C SER A 154 -15.89 -28.63 13.29
N ASP A 155 -16.98 -27.90 13.06
CA ASP A 155 -17.03 -26.78 12.11
C ASP A 155 -16.21 -25.59 12.63
N ILE A 156 -16.35 -25.25 13.92
CA ILE A 156 -15.51 -24.24 14.60
C ILE A 156 -14.03 -24.63 14.53
N ARG A 157 -13.70 -25.91 14.80
CA ARG A 157 -12.33 -26.43 14.70
C ARG A 157 -11.78 -26.38 13.28
N ALA A 158 -12.60 -26.72 12.27
CA ALA A 158 -12.20 -26.65 10.87
C ALA A 158 -11.85 -25.21 10.48
N ASN A 159 -12.74 -24.25 10.77
CA ASN A 159 -12.52 -22.82 10.50
C ASN A 159 -11.31 -22.25 11.27
N ALA A 160 -11.11 -22.68 12.52
CA ALA A 160 -9.95 -22.33 13.32
C ALA A 160 -8.64 -22.96 12.79
N SER A 161 -8.71 -24.09 12.07
CA SER A 161 -7.55 -24.71 11.44
C SER A 161 -7.25 -24.15 10.05
N GLU A 162 -8.25 -23.71 9.29
CA GLU A 162 -8.08 -23.11 7.96
C GLU A 162 -7.42 -21.73 8.06
N SER A 163 -7.76 -20.96 9.09
CA SER A 163 -7.05 -19.74 9.52
C SER A 163 -5.66 -20.01 10.15
N THR A 164 -5.22 -21.28 10.23
CA THR A 164 -3.84 -21.66 10.60
C THR A 164 -3.01 -22.19 9.43
N GLN A 165 -3.38 -21.90 8.17
CA GLN A 165 -2.30 -21.69 7.20
C GLN A 165 -1.41 -20.58 7.78
N PRO A 166 -0.13 -20.84 8.07
CA PRO A 166 0.75 -19.75 8.43
C PRO A 166 0.79 -18.83 7.23
N GLU A 167 0.53 -17.54 7.44
CA GLU A 167 1.30 -16.53 6.70
C GLU A 167 2.76 -16.87 6.98
N LYS A 168 3.36 -17.66 6.08
CA LYS A 168 4.80 -17.92 6.05
C LYS A 168 5.40 -16.53 6.06
N SER A 169 6.04 -16.14 7.16
CA SER A 169 6.50 -14.76 7.35
C SER A 169 7.42 -14.39 6.20
N VAL A 170 6.84 -13.69 5.22
CA VAL A 170 7.38 -13.64 3.86
C VAL A 170 8.76 -13.02 3.98
N SER A 171 9.79 -13.77 3.57
CA SER A 171 11.16 -13.40 3.92
C SER A 171 11.45 -11.99 3.38
N PRO A 172 12.27 -11.18 4.07
CA PRO A 172 12.54 -9.81 3.61
C PRO A 172 13.07 -9.75 2.16
N LYS A 173 13.70 -10.82 1.67
CA LYS A 173 14.11 -10.95 0.26
C LYS A 173 12.90 -11.13 -0.67
N VAL A 174 11.99 -12.06 -0.36
CA VAL A 174 10.76 -12.29 -1.15
C VAL A 174 9.91 -11.01 -1.20
N LYS A 175 9.78 -10.29 -0.09
CA LYS A 175 9.03 -9.02 -0.07
C LYS A 175 9.63 -7.95 -1.00
N ARG A 176 10.95 -7.91 -1.16
CA ARG A 176 11.60 -6.99 -2.11
C ARG A 176 11.33 -7.40 -3.55
N LEU A 177 11.61 -8.66 -3.90
CA LEU A 177 11.36 -9.18 -5.26
C LEU A 177 9.88 -9.05 -5.68
N ALA A 178 8.95 -9.29 -4.77
CA ALA A 178 7.52 -9.09 -5.00
C ALA A 178 7.15 -7.63 -5.27
N ASN A 179 7.75 -6.68 -4.54
CA ASN A 179 7.56 -5.25 -4.79
C ASN A 179 8.18 -4.84 -6.13
N ASP A 180 9.43 -5.27 -6.41
CA ASP A 180 10.15 -4.96 -7.67
C ASP A 180 9.35 -5.47 -8.90
N TRP A 181 8.73 -6.64 -8.78
CA TRP A 181 7.83 -7.20 -9.81
C TRP A 181 6.50 -6.44 -9.93
N LEU A 182 5.91 -5.99 -8.82
CA LEU A 182 4.66 -5.23 -8.80
C LEU A 182 4.83 -3.81 -9.33
N GLU A 183 5.97 -3.15 -9.06
CA GLU A 183 6.36 -1.88 -9.69
C GLU A 183 6.48 -2.03 -11.21
N SER A 184 6.99 -3.17 -11.69
CA SER A 184 7.10 -3.50 -13.12
C SER A 184 5.73 -3.85 -13.75
N ASN A 185 4.77 -4.33 -12.95
CA ASN A 185 3.47 -4.83 -13.39
C ASN A 185 2.31 -4.04 -12.76
N SER A 186 2.24 -2.74 -13.01
CA SER A 186 1.23 -1.82 -12.48
C SER A 186 -0.24 -2.14 -12.85
N TRP A 187 -0.48 -3.21 -13.62
CA TRP A 187 -1.81 -3.74 -13.93
C TRP A 187 -2.29 -4.80 -12.92
N TYR A 188 -1.39 -5.32 -12.08
CA TYR A 188 -1.70 -6.31 -11.06
C TYR A 188 -2.06 -5.63 -9.73
N ASP A 189 -3.24 -5.95 -9.22
CA ASP A 189 -3.74 -5.49 -7.91
C ASP A 189 -4.10 -6.73 -7.06
N PRO A 190 -3.46 -6.94 -5.88
CA PRO A 190 -3.75 -8.06 -5.00
C PRO A 190 -5.23 -8.16 -4.54
N GLU A 191 -5.92 -7.04 -4.40
CA GLU A 191 -7.29 -6.98 -3.87
C GLU A 191 -8.36 -6.90 -4.99
N ALA A 192 -7.96 -6.52 -6.21
CA ALA A 192 -8.86 -6.56 -7.36
C ALA A 192 -9.24 -8.00 -7.77
N ASN A 193 -10.46 -8.12 -8.30
CA ASN A 193 -11.01 -9.35 -8.88
C ASN A 193 -10.91 -9.40 -10.41
N ASP A 194 -10.05 -8.59 -11.01
CA ASP A 194 -9.81 -8.55 -12.46
C ASP A 194 -9.36 -9.93 -13.00
N GLU A 195 -9.83 -10.29 -14.20
CA GLU A 195 -9.55 -11.60 -14.81
C GLU A 195 -8.03 -11.86 -14.97
N ASP A 196 -7.28 -10.83 -15.34
CA ASP A 196 -5.82 -10.88 -15.49
C ASP A 196 -5.11 -11.14 -14.15
N THR A 197 -5.57 -10.48 -13.07
CA THR A 197 -5.10 -10.71 -11.70
C THR A 197 -5.40 -12.14 -11.24
N GLN A 198 -6.60 -12.66 -11.53
CA GLN A 198 -6.95 -14.05 -11.21
C GLN A 198 -6.05 -15.04 -11.96
N ILE A 199 -5.77 -14.78 -13.25
CA ILE A 199 -4.83 -15.58 -14.04
C ILE A 199 -3.43 -15.56 -13.40
N ALA A 200 -2.97 -14.41 -12.92
CA ALA A 200 -1.69 -14.30 -12.22
C ALA A 200 -1.65 -15.09 -10.91
N LYS A 201 -2.66 -14.94 -10.05
CA LYS A 201 -2.81 -15.72 -8.81
C LYS A 201 -2.82 -17.24 -9.09
N ILE A 202 -3.45 -17.69 -10.18
CA ILE A 202 -3.47 -19.11 -10.60
C ILE A 202 -2.10 -19.60 -11.08
N ILE A 203 -1.29 -18.75 -11.72
CA ILE A 203 0.05 -19.11 -12.20
C ILE A 203 1.04 -19.15 -11.03
N ASP A 204 1.00 -18.16 -10.13
CA ASP A 204 1.78 -18.11 -8.89
C ASP A 204 1.51 -19.34 -8.00
N ALA A 205 0.24 -19.69 -7.79
CA ALA A 205 -0.17 -20.91 -7.09
C ALA A 205 0.32 -22.20 -7.77
N LYS A 206 0.59 -22.18 -9.08
CA LYS A 206 1.16 -23.33 -9.80
C LYS A 206 2.67 -23.40 -9.72
N LEU A 207 3.40 -22.28 -9.83
CA LEU A 207 4.85 -22.29 -9.61
C LEU A 207 5.19 -22.79 -8.20
N THR A 208 4.47 -22.32 -7.19
CA THR A 208 4.67 -22.77 -5.79
C THR A 208 4.30 -24.24 -5.58
N GLN A 209 3.28 -24.78 -6.28
CA GLN A 209 2.97 -26.22 -6.28
C GLN A 209 4.01 -27.07 -7.02
N GLU A 210 4.62 -26.53 -8.09
CA GLU A 210 5.73 -27.15 -8.82
C GLU A 210 7.05 -27.14 -8.03
N GLY A 211 7.12 -26.41 -6.91
CA GLY A 211 8.27 -26.38 -6.01
C GLY A 211 9.30 -25.28 -6.30
N TRP A 212 8.95 -24.28 -7.12
CA TRP A 212 9.78 -23.09 -7.30
C TRP A 212 9.79 -22.25 -6.02
N ASP A 213 10.95 -21.66 -5.68
CA ASP A 213 11.13 -20.85 -4.47
C ASP A 213 10.92 -19.34 -4.75
N PRO A 214 9.90 -18.68 -4.19
CA PRO A 214 9.69 -17.23 -4.33
C PRO A 214 10.84 -16.36 -3.83
N ALA A 215 11.80 -16.93 -3.08
CA ALA A 215 13.02 -16.23 -2.66
C ALA A 215 14.13 -16.27 -3.72
N SER A 216 13.98 -17.02 -4.82
CA SER A 216 14.85 -16.93 -5.99
C SER A 216 14.38 -15.84 -6.96
N GLU A 217 15.30 -15.31 -7.76
CA GLU A 217 15.00 -14.40 -8.88
C GLU A 217 14.41 -15.20 -10.05
N ASP A 218 14.88 -16.43 -10.28
CA ASP A 218 14.38 -17.36 -11.31
C ASP A 218 12.86 -17.61 -11.21
N TYR A 219 12.30 -17.55 -10.00
CA TYR A 219 10.85 -17.68 -9.76
C TYR A 219 10.06 -16.57 -10.45
N TRP A 220 10.53 -15.33 -10.30
CA TRP A 220 9.87 -14.15 -10.83
C TRP A 220 10.05 -14.05 -12.34
N GLU A 221 11.20 -14.48 -12.87
CA GLU A 221 11.40 -14.65 -14.32
C GLU A 221 10.45 -15.72 -14.91
N GLU A 222 10.32 -16.89 -14.30
CA GLU A 222 9.42 -17.94 -14.80
C GLU A 222 7.93 -17.60 -14.62
N LEU A 223 7.57 -16.87 -13.57
CA LEU A 223 6.24 -16.28 -13.40
C LEU A 223 5.92 -15.33 -14.56
N ASP A 224 6.80 -14.39 -14.87
CA ASP A 224 6.62 -13.41 -15.94
C ASP A 224 6.60 -14.07 -17.32
N ASN A 225 7.49 -15.04 -17.58
CA ASN A 225 7.50 -15.87 -18.78
C ASN A 225 6.20 -16.66 -19.01
N ARG A 226 5.48 -17.04 -17.95
CA ARG A 226 4.17 -17.70 -18.03
C ARG A 226 3.04 -16.70 -18.19
N LEU A 227 3.14 -15.54 -17.55
CA LEU A 227 2.18 -14.44 -17.69
C LEU A 227 2.19 -13.88 -19.10
N GLN A 228 3.36 -13.59 -19.69
CA GLN A 228 3.47 -13.12 -21.07
C GLN A 228 2.80 -14.07 -22.09
N LYS A 229 2.82 -15.38 -21.84
CA LYS A 229 2.15 -16.40 -22.67
C LYS A 229 0.64 -16.45 -22.49
N ARG A 230 0.10 -15.99 -21.35
CA ARG A 230 -1.35 -16.03 -21.03
C ARG A 230 -2.04 -14.67 -21.16
N LEU A 231 -1.30 -13.59 -20.94
CA LEU A 231 -1.74 -12.20 -20.90
C LEU A 231 -0.94 -11.33 -21.89
N PRO A 232 -0.74 -11.74 -23.16
CA PRO A 232 0.14 -11.03 -24.09
C PRO A 232 -0.27 -9.56 -24.32
N HIS A 233 -1.55 -9.22 -24.10
CA HIS A 233 -2.07 -7.86 -24.14
C HIS A 233 -1.48 -6.93 -23.07
N ARG A 234 -1.09 -7.45 -21.89
CA ARG A 234 -0.44 -6.66 -20.83
C ARG A 234 1.03 -6.35 -21.14
N TYR A 235 1.70 -7.24 -21.86
CA TYR A 235 3.15 -7.14 -22.13
C TYR A 235 3.47 -6.50 -23.50
N ASN A 236 2.62 -6.64 -24.51
CA ASN A 236 2.91 -6.18 -25.88
C ASN A 236 2.58 -4.70 -26.15
N ASN A 237 1.96 -4.01 -25.18
CA ASN A 237 1.47 -2.63 -25.35
C ASN A 237 2.59 -1.60 -25.68
N ASN A 238 3.86 -1.95 -25.47
CA ASN A 238 5.02 -1.10 -25.77
C ASN A 238 5.63 -1.30 -27.18
N GLN A 239 5.14 -2.23 -28.02
CA GLN A 239 5.74 -2.48 -29.35
C GLN A 239 4.81 -2.26 -30.55
N ASP A 240 3.49 -2.48 -30.44
CA ASP A 240 2.62 -2.53 -31.62
C ASP A 240 2.10 -1.19 -32.16
N GLU A 241 2.20 -0.08 -31.41
CA GLU A 241 1.85 1.25 -31.94
C GLU A 241 2.73 1.69 -33.13
N ARG A 242 3.91 1.07 -33.32
CA ARG A 242 4.85 1.45 -34.38
C ARG A 242 4.66 0.72 -35.72
N ARG A 243 3.64 -0.16 -35.86
CA ARG A 243 3.53 -1.05 -37.05
C ARG A 243 2.17 -1.10 -37.77
N HIS A 244 1.27 -0.14 -37.54
CA HIS A 244 0.03 -0.02 -38.32
C HIS A 244 0.04 1.13 -39.34
N SER A 245 0.96 1.07 -40.30
CA SER A 245 0.86 1.85 -41.54
C SER A 245 -0.26 1.28 -42.42
N ARG A 246 -1.47 1.81 -42.27
CA ARG A 246 -2.66 1.38 -43.03
C ARG A 246 -2.53 1.82 -44.51
N PRO A 247 -2.77 0.95 -45.50
CA PRO A 247 -2.77 1.36 -46.91
C PRO A 247 -3.95 2.30 -47.16
N ARG A 248 -3.69 3.48 -47.75
CA ARG A 248 -4.74 4.45 -48.09
C ARG A 248 -5.48 4.02 -49.36
N SER A 249 -6.76 3.68 -49.23
CA SER A 249 -7.67 3.69 -50.38
C SER A 249 -8.01 5.13 -50.76
N VAL A 250 -8.08 5.40 -52.05
CA VAL A 250 -8.58 6.66 -52.62
C VAL A 250 -10.09 6.55 -52.83
N VAL A 251 -10.80 7.69 -52.72
CA VAL A 251 -12.10 8.07 -53.34
C VAL A 251 -13.09 8.67 -52.32
N THR A 252 -13.50 9.92 -52.56
CA THR A 252 -14.57 10.72 -51.89
C THR A 252 -14.42 10.94 -50.37
N GLY A 253 -14.75 12.10 -49.78
CA GLY A 253 -15.41 13.30 -50.29
C GLY A 253 -16.47 13.77 -49.28
N SER A 254 -16.43 15.03 -48.84
CA SER A 254 -17.19 15.63 -47.71
C SER A 254 -16.50 15.47 -46.34
N VAL A 255 -16.14 16.48 -45.52
CA VAL A 255 -16.77 17.79 -45.18
C VAL A 255 -18.11 17.51 -44.46
N ARG A 256 -18.30 17.58 -43.13
CA ARG A 256 -17.59 18.21 -42.00
C ARG A 256 -17.79 17.35 -40.72
N GLU A 257 -17.34 17.67 -39.49
CA GLU A 257 -16.45 18.71 -38.91
C GLU A 257 -15.77 18.08 -37.68
N SER A 258 -14.70 18.65 -37.12
CA SER A 258 -14.21 18.27 -35.79
C SER A 258 -13.67 19.49 -35.03
N VAL A 259 -14.20 19.72 -33.82
CA VAL A 259 -13.90 20.91 -33.02
C VAL A 259 -12.40 20.98 -32.69
N VAL A 260 -11.86 22.16 -32.96
CA VAL A 260 -10.48 22.61 -32.73
C VAL A 260 -9.79 21.99 -31.50
N SER A 261 -8.75 21.19 -31.77
CA SER A 261 -7.60 21.14 -30.88
C SER A 261 -6.91 22.51 -30.92
N ARG A 262 -7.18 23.33 -29.91
CA ARG A 262 -6.28 24.36 -29.38
C ARG A 262 -5.74 23.76 -28.09
N GLY A 263 -4.47 23.83 -27.75
CA GLY A 263 -3.35 24.56 -28.34
C GLY A 263 -2.34 24.71 -27.20
N SER A 264 -1.04 24.60 -27.49
CA SER A 264 0.03 24.62 -26.48
C SER A 264 -0.14 25.77 -25.48
N GLY A 265 -0.50 25.45 -24.23
CA GLY A 265 -0.65 26.38 -23.12
C GLY A 265 -0.40 25.64 -21.80
N ASN A 266 0.41 26.23 -20.92
CA ASN A 266 0.89 25.60 -19.69
C ASN A 266 -0.15 25.68 -18.56
N GLY A 267 -1.39 25.25 -18.84
CA GLY A 267 -2.47 25.23 -17.87
C GLY A 267 -2.21 24.23 -16.76
N TYR A 268 -2.24 24.69 -15.51
CA TYR A 268 -2.16 23.82 -14.34
C TYR A 268 -3.59 23.47 -13.87
N VAL A 269 -3.87 22.17 -13.77
CA VAL A 269 -5.19 21.64 -13.39
C VAL A 269 -5.23 21.44 -11.87
N LEU A 270 -6.11 22.17 -11.18
CA LEU A 270 -6.34 21.94 -9.75
C LEU A 270 -7.28 20.75 -9.53
N SER A 271 -6.92 19.87 -8.60
CA SER A 271 -7.80 18.79 -8.17
C SER A 271 -9.05 19.34 -7.45
N PRO A 272 -10.22 18.66 -7.54
CA PRO A 272 -11.45 19.13 -6.92
C PRO A 272 -11.36 19.35 -5.40
N GLU A 273 -10.52 18.58 -4.70
CA GLU A 273 -10.26 18.77 -3.26
C GLU A 273 -9.52 20.08 -2.96
N ARG A 274 -8.56 20.47 -3.80
CA ARG A 274 -7.83 21.74 -3.64
C ARG A 274 -8.72 22.94 -3.96
N VAL A 275 -9.59 22.82 -4.97
CA VAL A 275 -10.64 23.79 -5.26
C VAL A 275 -11.60 23.94 -4.07
N ARG A 276 -12.03 22.82 -3.46
CA ARG A 276 -12.86 22.83 -2.24
C ARG A 276 -12.14 23.48 -1.06
N ALA A 277 -10.88 23.14 -0.80
CA ALA A 277 -10.10 23.72 0.31
C ALA A 277 -9.95 25.25 0.19
N ILE A 278 -9.73 25.78 -1.02
CA ILE A 278 -9.65 27.23 -1.25
C ILE A 278 -11.03 27.90 -1.06
N LYS A 279 -12.12 27.24 -1.51
CA LYS A 279 -13.52 27.71 -1.34
C LYS A 279 -13.94 27.70 0.14
N GLU A 280 -13.69 26.61 0.87
CA GLU A 280 -14.00 26.44 2.29
C GLU A 280 -13.23 27.43 3.17
N ALA A 281 -11.96 27.70 2.84
CA ALA A 281 -11.15 28.70 3.54
C ALA A 281 -11.51 30.16 3.16
N GLY A 282 -12.56 30.40 2.36
CA GLY A 282 -13.03 31.73 1.97
C GLY A 282 -12.05 32.52 1.10
N MET A 283 -11.10 31.84 0.44
CA MET A 283 -10.02 32.45 -0.35
C MET A 283 -10.23 32.32 -1.87
N TRP A 284 -11.37 31.80 -2.31
CA TRP A 284 -11.69 31.62 -3.73
C TRP A 284 -12.09 32.92 -4.44
N ASP A 285 -12.86 33.77 -3.76
CA ASP A 285 -13.40 35.02 -4.32
C ASP A 285 -12.37 36.17 -4.32
N ASP A 286 -11.27 35.99 -3.59
CA ASP A 286 -10.14 36.93 -3.52
C ASP A 286 -9.02 36.46 -4.46
N VAL A 287 -8.87 37.15 -5.59
CA VAL A 287 -7.92 36.82 -6.66
C VAL A 287 -6.47 36.71 -6.16
N GLU A 288 -6.04 37.59 -5.24
CA GLU A 288 -4.67 37.56 -4.72
C GLU A 288 -4.44 36.34 -3.83
N LYS A 289 -5.39 36.01 -2.95
CA LYS A 289 -5.30 34.86 -2.04
C LYS A 289 -5.42 33.55 -2.81
N ARG A 290 -6.34 33.47 -3.78
CA ARG A 290 -6.49 32.33 -4.70
C ARG A 290 -5.18 32.04 -5.41
N ASN A 291 -4.57 33.05 -6.03
CA ASN A 291 -3.33 32.90 -6.80
C ASN A 291 -2.14 32.54 -5.89
N ARG A 292 -2.12 32.99 -4.63
CA ARG A 292 -1.12 32.58 -3.63
C ARG A 292 -1.25 31.10 -3.27
N MET A 293 -2.47 30.60 -3.05
CA MET A 293 -2.70 29.18 -2.75
C MET A 293 -2.41 28.28 -3.95
N ILE A 294 -2.79 28.68 -5.16
CA ILE A 294 -2.44 27.96 -6.40
C ILE A 294 -0.91 27.79 -6.52
N LYS A 295 -0.14 28.86 -6.28
CA LYS A 295 1.34 28.82 -6.29
C LYS A 295 1.90 27.85 -5.24
N GLN A 296 1.33 27.78 -4.04
CA GLN A 296 1.75 26.83 -3.01
C GLN A 296 1.46 25.38 -3.41
N PHE A 297 0.31 25.09 -4.03
CA PHE A 297 0.01 23.74 -4.53
C PHE A 297 0.95 23.33 -5.68
N ILE A 298 1.27 24.25 -6.60
CA ILE A 298 2.25 24.00 -7.67
C ILE A 298 3.64 23.70 -7.09
N GLN A 299 4.08 24.44 -6.06
CA GLN A 299 5.34 24.19 -5.37
C GLN A 299 5.36 22.83 -4.66
N TYR A 300 4.27 22.48 -3.95
CA TYR A 300 4.14 21.20 -3.27
C TYR A 300 4.21 20.03 -4.25
N ASP A 301 3.47 20.09 -5.36
CA ASP A 301 3.51 19.06 -6.40
C ASP A 301 4.90 18.96 -7.05
N LYS A 302 5.58 20.09 -7.29
CA LYS A 302 6.95 20.08 -7.82
C LYS A 302 7.96 19.47 -6.85
N ALA A 303 7.78 19.66 -5.54
CA ALA A 303 8.63 19.09 -4.50
C ALA A 303 8.39 17.59 -4.26
N ASN A 304 7.14 17.13 -4.41
CA ASN A 304 6.74 15.73 -4.24
C ASN A 304 6.82 14.88 -5.53
N ARG A 305 7.25 15.46 -6.67
CA ARG A 305 7.40 14.77 -7.97
C ARG A 305 8.85 14.34 -8.24
N GLY A 306 9.57 13.93 -7.20
CA GLY A 306 10.94 13.42 -7.23
C GLY A 306 11.06 12.12 -6.44
#